data_AF-A0A7D8Z2K5-F1
#
_entry.id   AF-A0A7D8Z2K5-F1
#
_cell.length_a   1.000
_cell.length_b   1.000
_cell.length_c   1.000
_cell.angle_alpha   90.00
_cell.angle_beta   90.00
_cell.angle_gamma   90.00
#
_symmetry.space_group_name_H-M   'P 1'
#
loop_
_entity.id
_entity.type
_entity.pdbx_description
1 polymer ?
#
loop_
_entity_poly.entity_id
_entity_poly.type
_entity_poly.pdbx_seq_one_letter_code
_entity_poly.pdbx_strand_id
1 'polypeptide(L)'
;MVYIKKWTDFESAVIELYNRAPRQTRYVVKFLPKTGQLVLKVTDDTKCIKYKTFSAIILNRFESLNLRLLSSITNARRHAPVLGGSGSAGAGTPTVEGDDPLKGGSGSNTPQRKGTPAATGGAGGAAGKKKKKGKR
;
A
#
# COMPACT_ATOMS: atom_id res chain seq x y z
N MET A 1 -36.01 11.48 -0.04
CA MET A 1 -34.94 10.91 -0.89
C MET A 1 -34.16 12.06 -1.51
N VAL A 2 -32.93 12.34 -1.06
CA VAL A 2 -32.22 13.60 -1.37
C VAL A 2 -30.99 13.35 -2.24
N TYR A 3 -30.76 14.23 -3.22
CA TYR A 3 -29.54 14.24 -4.03
C TYR A 3 -28.52 15.21 -3.45
N ILE A 4 -27.35 14.68 -3.08
CA ILE A 4 -26.22 15.50 -2.66
C ILE A 4 -25.40 15.85 -3.90
N LYS A 5 -25.10 17.13 -4.12
CA LYS A 5 -24.35 17.61 -5.29
C LYS A 5 -22.84 17.49 -5.13
N LYS A 6 -22.33 17.75 -3.92
CA LYS A 6 -20.90 17.70 -3.60
C LYS A 6 -20.50 16.27 -3.23
N TRP A 7 -19.42 15.77 -3.82
CA TRP A 7 -18.94 14.41 -3.52
C TRP A 7 -18.55 14.22 -2.06
N THR A 8 -17.82 15.19 -1.49
CA THR A 8 -17.30 15.14 -0.11
C THR A 8 -18.42 14.94 0.90
N ASP A 9 -19.52 15.67 0.72
CA ASP A 9 -20.68 15.64 1.61
C ASP A 9 -21.47 14.35 1.42
N PHE A 10 -21.46 13.79 0.20
CA PHE A 10 -22.06 12.49 -0.08
C PHE A 10 -21.28 11.37 0.60
N GLU A 11 -19.95 11.37 0.46
CA GLU A 11 -19.08 10.38 1.07
C GLU A 11 -19.20 10.37 2.59
N SER A 12 -19.12 11.53 3.25
CA SER A 12 -19.25 11.64 4.70
C SER A 12 -20.61 11.12 5.20
N ALA A 13 -21.70 11.55 4.56
CA ALA A 13 -23.05 11.14 4.94
C ALA A 13 -23.29 9.63 4.72
N VAL A 14 -22.69 9.04 3.68
CA VAL A 14 -22.76 7.59 3.43
C VAL A 14 -22.02 6.80 4.52
N ILE A 15 -20.82 7.24 4.90
CA ILE A 15 -20.04 6.59 5.95
C ILE A 15 -20.76 6.70 7.29
N GLU A 16 -21.30 7.87 7.61
CA GLU A 16 -22.07 8.09 8.84
C GLU A 16 -23.32 7.20 8.88
N LEU A 17 -24.06 7.12 7.77
CA LEU A 17 -25.23 6.26 7.66
C LEU A 17 -24.88 4.79 7.87
N TYR A 18 -23.79 4.33 7.23
CA TYR A 18 -23.31 2.97 7.38
C TYR A 18 -22.87 2.65 8.81
N ASN A 19 -22.12 3.55 9.45
CA ASN A 19 -21.68 3.38 10.84
C ASN A 19 -22.86 3.32 11.82
N ARG A 20 -23.95 4.04 11.53
CA ARG A 20 -25.16 4.02 12.36
C ARG A 20 -25.92 2.70 12.27
N ALA A 21 -26.05 2.13 11.07
CA ALA A 21 -26.86 0.94 10.84
C ALA A 21 -26.22 0.00 9.79
N PRO A 22 -25.12 -0.69 10.13
CA PRO A 22 -24.35 -1.47 9.14
C PRO A 22 -25.12 -2.66 8.57
N ARG A 23 -26.04 -3.26 9.34
CA ARG A 23 -26.85 -4.41 8.91
C ARG A 23 -28.04 -4.04 8.02
N GLN A 24 -28.55 -2.82 8.13
CA GLN A 24 -29.73 -2.36 7.38
C GLN A 24 -29.33 -1.50 6.17
N THR A 25 -28.11 -0.97 6.17
CA THR A 25 -27.61 -0.13 5.07
C THR A 25 -27.40 -0.94 3.80
N ARG A 26 -28.08 -0.52 2.73
CA ARG A 26 -27.95 -1.08 1.38
C ARG A 26 -27.31 -0.06 0.46
N TYR A 27 -26.25 -0.50 -0.20
CA TYR A 27 -25.49 0.27 -1.18
C TYR A 27 -25.81 -0.21 -2.60
N VAL A 28 -26.28 0.69 -3.47
CA VAL A 28 -26.69 0.37 -4.84
C VAL A 28 -25.96 1.29 -5.81
N VAL A 29 -25.31 0.67 -6.80
CA VAL A 29 -24.63 1.35 -7.91
C VAL A 29 -25.39 1.06 -9.20
N LYS A 30 -25.70 2.10 -9.96
CA LYS A 30 -26.25 1.97 -11.32
C LYS A 30 -25.42 2.83 -12.27
N PHE A 31 -24.81 2.18 -13.25
CA PHE A 31 -24.09 2.85 -14.33
C PHE A 31 -24.85 2.64 -15.65
N LEU A 32 -24.96 3.71 -16.44
CA LEU A 32 -25.63 3.71 -17.73
C LEU A 32 -24.61 4.08 -18.83
N PRO A 33 -24.03 3.10 -19.55
CA PRO A 33 -22.95 3.34 -20.50
C PRO A 33 -23.33 4.29 -21.63
N LYS A 34 -24.56 4.17 -22.15
CA LYS A 34 -25.06 4.98 -23.28
C LYS A 34 -25.01 6.49 -23.01
N THR A 35 -25.22 6.89 -21.76
CA THR A 35 -25.25 8.31 -21.36
C THR A 35 -24.06 8.69 -20.47
N GLY A 36 -23.17 7.74 -20.14
CA GLY A 36 -22.10 7.93 -19.15
C GLY A 36 -22.59 8.28 -17.75
N GLN A 37 -23.84 7.93 -17.40
CA GLN A 37 -24.44 8.36 -16.15
C GLN A 37 -24.13 7.36 -15.03
N LEU A 38 -23.56 7.85 -13.93
CA LEU A 38 -23.38 7.10 -12.68
C LEU A 38 -24.38 7.58 -11.63
N VAL A 39 -25.12 6.63 -11.05
CA VAL A 39 -26.06 6.88 -9.94
C VAL A 39 -25.70 5.97 -8.78
N LEU A 40 -25.42 6.57 -7.63
CA LEU A 40 -25.17 5.90 -6.36
C LEU A 40 -26.37 6.14 -5.45
N LYS A 41 -26.86 5.09 -4.80
CA LYS A 41 -27.95 5.17 -3.82
C LYS A 41 -27.55 4.39 -2.58
N VAL A 42 -27.69 5.03 -1.42
CA VAL A 42 -27.46 4.40 -0.12
C VAL A 42 -28.69 4.62 0.75
N THR A 43 -29.15 3.57 1.43
CA THR A 43 -30.34 3.65 2.28
C THR A 43 -30.32 2.66 3.43
N ASP A 44 -30.83 3.08 4.58
CA ASP A 44 -31.10 2.27 5.78
C ASP A 44 -32.62 2.08 6.00
N ASP A 45 -33.40 2.05 4.91
CA ASP A 45 -34.88 2.10 4.89
C ASP A 45 -35.53 3.39 5.39
N THR A 46 -34.88 4.16 6.26
CA THR A 46 -35.42 5.41 6.81
C THR A 46 -34.94 6.64 6.04
N LYS A 47 -33.64 6.71 5.78
CA LYS A 47 -32.96 7.76 5.04
C LYS A 47 -32.48 7.18 3.70
N CYS A 48 -32.66 7.98 2.66
CA CYS A 48 -32.22 7.65 1.31
C CYS A 48 -31.36 8.79 0.76
N ILE A 49 -30.08 8.51 0.58
CA ILE A 49 -29.09 9.44 0.04
C ILE A 49 -28.74 8.99 -1.38
N LYS A 50 -28.71 9.94 -2.31
CA LYS A 50 -28.34 9.70 -3.70
C LYS A 50 -27.25 10.64 -4.17
N TYR A 51 -26.42 10.13 -5.08
CA TYR A 51 -25.47 10.92 -5.85
C TYR A 51 -25.63 10.57 -7.32
N LYS A 52 -25.74 11.59 -8.17
CA LYS A 52 -25.84 11.45 -9.63
C LYS A 52 -24.77 12.31 -10.27
N THR A 53 -24.04 11.73 -11.21
CA THR A 53 -22.98 12.41 -11.95
C THR A 53 -22.86 11.85 -13.37
N PHE A 54 -22.32 12.67 -14.25
CA PHE A 54 -21.92 12.29 -15.61
C PHE A 54 -20.40 12.42 -15.82
N SER A 55 -19.66 12.89 -14.81
CA SER A 55 -18.23 13.14 -14.92
C SER A 55 -17.44 11.87 -14.58
N ALA A 56 -16.56 11.45 -15.49
CA ALA A 56 -15.66 10.31 -15.28
C ALA A 56 -14.58 10.58 -14.23
N ILE A 57 -14.30 11.84 -13.89
CA ILE A 57 -13.28 12.22 -12.88
C ILE A 57 -13.61 11.63 -11.50
N ILE A 58 -14.89 11.38 -11.24
CA ILE A 58 -15.34 10.85 -9.95
C ILE A 58 -15.06 9.36 -9.78
N LEU A 59 -14.69 8.64 -10.84
CA LEU A 59 -14.52 7.18 -10.80
C LEU A 59 -13.44 6.74 -9.80
N ASN A 60 -12.32 7.47 -9.73
CA ASN A 60 -11.25 7.19 -8.75
C ASN A 60 -11.73 7.35 -7.30
N ARG A 61 -12.57 8.37 -7.05
CA ARG A 61 -13.15 8.62 -5.71
C ARG A 61 -14.21 7.58 -5.36
N PHE A 62 -15.02 7.21 -6.34
CA PHE A 62 -16.01 6.13 -6.23
C PHE A 62 -15.36 4.79 -5.89
N GLU A 63 -14.28 4.42 -6.58
CA GLU A 63 -13.52 3.20 -6.27
C GLU A 63 -13.00 3.22 -4.82
N SER A 64 -12.42 4.35 -4.41
CA SER A 64 -11.93 4.54 -3.03
C SER A 64 -13.04 4.35 -2.00
N LEU A 65 -14.23 4.91 -2.25
CA LEU A 65 -15.40 4.73 -1.38
C LEU A 65 -15.87 3.25 -1.35
N ASN A 66 -15.90 2.57 -2.49
CA ASN A 66 -16.28 1.16 -2.55
C ASN A 66 -15.32 0.31 -1.71
N LEU A 67 -14.01 0.45 -1.91
CA LEU A 67 -13.01 -0.30 -1.16
C LEU A 67 -13.15 -0.05 0.35
N ARG A 68 -13.41 1.20 0.74
CA ARG A 68 -13.66 1.57 2.14
C ARG A 68 -14.89 0.86 2.70
N LEU A 69 -16.01 0.88 1.98
CA LEU A 69 -17.25 0.23 2.41
C LEU A 69 -17.08 -1.30 2.47
N LEU A 70 -16.53 -1.92 1.42
CA LEU A 70 -16.26 -3.36 1.40
C LEU A 70 -15.38 -3.79 2.57
N SER A 71 -14.28 -3.08 2.85
CA SER A 71 -13.40 -3.36 3.99
C SER A 71 -14.14 -3.26 5.32
N SER A 72 -15.03 -2.28 5.48
CA SER A 72 -15.82 -2.12 6.70
C SER A 72 -16.93 -3.16 6.85
N ILE A 73 -17.46 -3.69 5.76
CA ILE A 73 -18.51 -4.73 5.75
C ILE A 73 -17.92 -6.10 6.06
N THR A 74 -16.78 -6.43 5.48
CA THR A 74 -16.16 -7.75 5.64
C THR A 74 -15.45 -7.90 6.99
N ASN A 75 -15.40 -6.85 7.82
CA ASN A 75 -14.55 -6.77 9.01
C ASN A 75 -13.12 -7.25 8.71
N ALA A 76 -12.67 -7.04 7.46
CA ALA A 76 -11.30 -7.33 7.08
C ALA A 76 -10.46 -6.36 7.90
N ARG A 77 -9.97 -6.83 9.06
CA ARG A 77 -8.97 -6.11 9.83
C ARG A 77 -7.91 -5.79 8.81
N ARG A 78 -7.66 -4.49 8.60
CA ARG A 78 -6.45 -4.09 7.88
C ARG A 78 -5.35 -4.80 8.64
N HIS A 79 -4.70 -5.75 8.00
CA HIS A 79 -3.49 -6.32 8.56
C HIS A 79 -2.57 -5.11 8.68
N ALA A 80 -2.45 -4.58 9.90
CA ALA A 80 -1.49 -3.54 10.16
C ALA A 80 -0.17 -4.15 9.70
N PRO A 81 0.59 -3.51 8.79
CA PRO A 81 1.94 -3.97 8.55
C PRO A 81 2.60 -3.89 9.93
N VAL A 82 2.93 -5.05 10.50
CA VAL A 82 3.80 -5.15 11.66
C VAL A 82 5.12 -4.62 11.13
N LEU A 83 5.32 -3.31 11.26
CA LEU A 83 6.64 -2.73 11.23
C LEU A 83 7.36 -3.42 12.37
N GLY A 84 8.21 -4.38 12.00
CA GLY A 84 9.03 -5.14 12.91
C GLY A 84 9.87 -4.17 13.74
N GLY A 85 9.35 -3.82 14.90
CA GLY A 85 10.10 -3.18 15.95
C GLY A 85 11.14 -4.19 16.42
N SER A 86 12.36 -4.07 15.89
CA SER A 86 13.56 -4.58 16.54
C SER A 86 13.76 -3.82 17.85
N GLY A 87 13.05 -4.25 18.89
CA GLY A 87 13.19 -3.77 20.26
C GLY A 87 13.56 -4.95 21.14
N SER A 88 14.86 -5.15 21.36
CA SER A 88 15.42 -6.11 22.29
C SER A 88 14.83 -5.89 23.69
N ALA A 89 14.05 -6.85 24.18
CA ALA A 89 13.65 -6.92 25.58
C ALA A 89 14.49 -8.00 26.25
N GLY A 90 15.62 -7.60 26.82
CA GLY A 90 16.36 -8.42 27.75
C GLY A 90 15.61 -8.51 29.08
N ALA A 91 15.41 -9.73 29.56
CA ALA A 91 15.15 -10.06 30.96
C ALA A 91 15.60 -11.52 31.19
N GLY A 92 16.56 -11.72 32.11
CA GLY A 92 17.12 -13.03 32.51
C GLY A 92 16.11 -13.90 33.26
N THR A 93 16.37 -15.14 33.72
CA THR A 93 17.55 -15.97 34.10
C THR A 93 17.02 -17.45 34.16
N PRO A 94 17.69 -18.51 34.69
CA PRO A 94 19.10 -18.86 34.95
C PRO A 94 19.53 -20.24 34.35
N THR A 95 20.78 -20.59 34.66
CA THR A 95 21.61 -21.79 34.44
C THR A 95 21.01 -23.19 34.71
N VAL A 96 21.41 -24.18 33.91
CA VAL A 96 21.62 -25.57 34.36
C VAL A 96 22.90 -26.11 33.72
N GLU A 97 23.87 -26.49 34.56
CA GLU A 97 25.12 -27.17 34.24
C GLU A 97 24.87 -28.58 33.68
N GLY A 98 25.80 -29.02 32.82
CA GLY A 98 25.93 -30.40 32.34
C GLY A 98 27.29 -30.56 31.66
N ASP A 99 28.30 -30.83 32.48
CA ASP A 99 29.67 -31.23 32.14
C ASP A 99 29.72 -32.31 31.03
N ASP A 100 30.66 -32.16 30.08
CA ASP A 100 31.65 -33.21 29.81
C ASP A 100 32.83 -32.67 28.96
N PRO A 101 34.10 -32.90 29.36
CA PRO A 101 35.28 -32.25 28.79
C PRO A 101 36.04 -33.16 27.81
N LEU A 102 36.54 -32.63 26.68
CA LEU A 102 37.78 -33.14 26.10
C LEU A 102 38.59 -32.05 25.39
N LYS A 103 39.87 -32.05 25.74
CA LYS A 103 40.88 -31.01 25.58
C LYS A 103 41.82 -31.33 24.43
N GLY A 104 42.25 -30.29 23.71
CA GLY A 104 43.66 -30.14 23.31
C GLY A 104 43.97 -30.09 21.81
N GLY A 105 44.76 -29.08 21.41
CA GLY A 105 45.50 -29.12 20.15
C GLY A 105 45.90 -27.76 19.57
N SER A 106 46.94 -27.16 20.13
CA SER A 106 47.65 -25.99 19.58
C SER A 106 48.29 -26.30 18.21
N GLY A 107 48.33 -25.31 17.31
CA GLY A 107 49.04 -25.41 16.03
C GLY A 107 49.11 -24.10 15.27
N SER A 108 50.10 -23.27 15.60
CA SER A 108 50.54 -22.07 14.86
C SER A 108 51.28 -22.42 13.55
N ASN A 109 51.02 -21.70 12.44
CA ASN A 109 52.06 -21.07 11.60
C ASN A 109 51.50 -20.23 10.41
N THR A 110 51.93 -18.98 10.31
CA THR A 110 51.98 -18.08 9.11
C THR A 110 53.18 -18.51 8.19
N PRO A 111 53.56 -17.93 7.02
CA PRO A 111 53.02 -16.78 6.23
C PRO A 111 53.15 -16.83 4.66
N GLN A 112 52.63 -15.76 4.02
CA GLN A 112 53.20 -14.97 2.89
C GLN A 112 53.04 -15.31 1.38
N ARG A 113 52.41 -14.33 0.67
CA ARG A 113 52.74 -13.65 -0.64
C ARG A 113 53.06 -14.52 -1.89
N LYS A 114 52.63 -14.17 -3.11
CA LYS A 114 52.92 -12.90 -3.84
C LYS A 114 52.27 -12.98 -5.25
N GLY A 115 51.83 -11.86 -5.83
CA GLY A 115 51.81 -11.70 -7.30
C GLY A 115 50.55 -11.11 -7.96
N THR A 116 50.22 -9.85 -7.73
CA THR A 116 49.70 -8.91 -8.77
C THR A 116 50.90 -8.37 -9.61
N PRO A 117 50.78 -7.61 -10.73
CA PRO A 117 49.63 -6.83 -11.26
C PRO A 117 49.44 -6.97 -12.81
N ALA A 118 48.42 -6.34 -13.42
CA ALA A 118 48.65 -5.12 -14.19
C ALA A 118 47.35 -4.33 -14.39
N ALA A 119 47.44 -3.05 -14.02
CA ALA A 119 46.47 -1.99 -14.22
C ALA A 119 46.76 -1.22 -15.51
N THR A 120 45.73 -0.58 -16.08
CA THR A 120 45.69 0.80 -16.60
C THR A 120 44.35 0.94 -17.33
N GLY A 121 43.49 1.92 -17.12
CA GLY A 121 43.65 3.29 -16.62
C GLY A 121 42.97 4.22 -17.63
N GLY A 122 42.15 5.16 -17.20
CA GLY A 122 41.72 6.26 -18.08
C GLY A 122 40.32 6.81 -17.84
N ALA A 123 40.27 7.96 -17.17
CA ALA A 123 39.10 8.79 -16.92
C ALA A 123 38.72 9.69 -18.12
N GLY A 124 37.50 10.25 -18.08
CA GLY A 124 37.25 11.61 -18.57
C GLY A 124 36.27 11.80 -19.73
N GLY A 125 35.12 12.43 -19.43
CA GLY A 125 34.77 13.74 -19.99
C GLY A 125 34.07 13.88 -21.37
N ALA A 126 32.87 14.47 -21.30
CA ALA A 126 32.36 15.58 -22.13
C ALA A 126 31.82 15.39 -23.58
N ALA A 127 30.56 15.82 -23.74
CA ALA A 127 30.03 16.79 -24.72
C ALA A 127 30.27 16.62 -26.25
N GLY A 128 29.17 16.66 -27.04
CA GLY A 128 29.26 16.96 -28.48
C GLY A 128 27.95 16.88 -29.27
N LYS A 129 27.44 18.04 -29.71
CA LYS A 129 26.34 18.30 -30.67
C LYS A 129 26.57 17.65 -32.06
N LYS A 130 25.49 17.44 -32.85
CA LYS A 130 25.13 18.19 -34.09
C LYS A 130 24.47 17.35 -35.22
N LYS A 131 23.23 17.74 -35.59
CA LYS A 131 22.53 17.81 -36.90
C LYS A 131 22.83 16.79 -38.03
N LYS A 132 21.75 16.36 -38.75
CA LYS A 132 21.38 16.72 -40.16
C LYS A 132 20.35 15.72 -40.75
N LYS A 133 19.10 16.14 -41.00
CA LYS A 133 18.44 16.45 -42.30
C LYS A 133 18.25 15.24 -43.25
N GLY A 134 16.97 14.94 -43.56
CA GLY A 134 16.57 14.14 -44.72
C GLY A 134 15.09 14.35 -45.03
N LYS A 135 14.81 15.20 -46.04
CA LYS A 135 13.50 15.50 -46.62
C LYS A 135 13.36 14.64 -47.88
N ARG A 136 12.27 13.89 -48.02
CA ARG A 136 11.71 13.47 -49.31
C ARG A 136 10.19 13.51 -49.16
#